data_AF-A0A978TVD5-F1
#
_entry.id   AF-A0A978TVD5-F1
#
_cell.length_a   1.000
_cell.length_b   1.000
_cell.length_c   1.000
_cell.angle_alpha   90.00
_cell.angle_beta   90.00
_cell.angle_gamma   90.00
#
_symmetry.space_group_name_H-M   'P 1'
#
loop_
_entity.id
_entity.type
_entity.pdbx_description
1 polymer ?
#
loop_
_entity_poly.entity_id
_entity_poly.type
_entity_poly.pdbx_seq_one_letter_code
_entity_poly.pdbx_strand_id
1 'polypeptide(L)'
;MDIRERLESLNIVRSDPEIMSGALVFVGTRVPLQTFFDYLEGDDGLTEFLEDFPHLQASALRVLEAIAKVMLKRDREIGVYSAG
;
A
#
# COMPACT_ATOMS: atom_id res chain seq x y z
N MET A 1 -1.11 -9.06 11.29
CA MET A 1 -2.04 -8.01 10.84
C MET A 1 -1.99 -7.99 9.34
N ASP A 2 -3.14 -8.20 8.70
CA ASP A 2 -3.26 -8.22 7.24
C ASP A 2 -2.98 -6.81 6.68
N ILE A 3 -2.18 -6.73 5.61
CA ILE A 3 -1.83 -5.45 4.98
C ILE A 3 -3.06 -4.81 4.32
N ARG A 4 -3.97 -5.60 3.77
CA ARG A 4 -5.23 -5.12 3.18
C ARG A 4 -6.05 -4.37 4.22
N GLU A 5 -6.33 -5.01 5.35
CA GLU A 5 -7.11 -4.41 6.44
C GLU A 5 -6.47 -3.10 6.92
N ARG A 6 -5.13 -3.04 6.96
CA ARG A 6 -4.42 -1.82 7.33
C ARG A 6 -4.65 -0.70 6.33
N LEU A 7 -4.52 -0.98 5.04
CA LEU A 7 -4.67 0.03 3.99
C LEU A 7 -6.11 0.58 3.94
N GLU A 8 -7.12 -0.28 4.14
CA GLU A 8 -8.53 0.12 4.24
C GLU A 8 -8.79 0.95 5.51
N SER A 9 -8.27 0.53 6.67
CA SER A 9 -8.43 1.27 7.94
C SER A 9 -7.82 2.68 7.92
N LEU A 10 -6.77 2.87 7.11
CA LEU A 10 -6.11 4.16 6.91
C LEU A 10 -6.80 5.02 5.85
N ASN A 11 -7.88 4.52 5.24
CA ASN A 11 -8.61 5.16 4.15
C ASN A 11 -7.67 5.55 2.98
N ILE A 12 -6.74 4.64 2.64
CA ILE A 12 -5.84 4.79 1.49
C ILE A 12 -6.48 4.16 0.26
N VAL A 13 -7.08 2.98 0.46
CA VAL A 13 -7.80 2.23 -0.55
C VAL A 13 -9.19 1.87 -0.05
N ARG A 14 -10.11 1.59 -0.97
CA ARG A 14 -11.41 1.00 -0.69
C ARG A 14 -11.73 -0.08 -1.71
N SER A 15 -12.47 -1.09 -1.28
CA SER A 15 -13.17 -2.00 -2.19
C SER A 15 -14.62 -1.54 -2.32
N ASP A 16 -15.11 -1.49 -3.56
CA ASP A 16 -16.52 -1.24 -3.84
C ASP A 16 -16.97 -2.20 -4.95
N PRO A 17 -17.95 -3.08 -4.70
CA PRO A 17 -18.45 -4.02 -5.71
C PRO A 17 -18.92 -3.34 -7.01
N GLU A 18 -19.38 -2.09 -6.92
CA GLU A 18 -19.84 -1.30 -8.06
C GLU A 18 -18.68 -0.63 -8.84
N ILE A 19 -17.46 -0.66 -8.29
CA ILE A 19 -16.25 -0.09 -8.90
C ILE A 19 -15.27 -1.22 -9.21
N MET A 20 -14.99 -1.41 -10.49
CA MET A 20 -14.00 -2.42 -10.95
C MET A 20 -14.24 -3.81 -10.36
N SER A 21 -15.51 -4.22 -10.22
CA SER A 21 -15.90 -5.54 -9.73
C SER A 21 -15.39 -5.88 -8.32
N GLY A 22 -15.23 -4.88 -7.45
CA GLY A 22 -14.72 -5.08 -6.08
C GLY A 22 -13.21 -5.12 -5.97
N ALA A 23 -12.47 -4.61 -6.96
CA ALA A 23 -11.04 -4.38 -6.82
C ALA A 23 -10.77 -3.30 -5.76
N LEU A 24 -9.63 -3.40 -5.06
CA LEU A 24 -9.14 -2.30 -4.23
C LEU A 24 -8.70 -1.16 -5.14
N VAL A 25 -9.26 0.03 -4.93
CA VAL A 25 -8.88 1.25 -5.64
C VAL A 25 -8.41 2.31 -4.66
N PHE A 26 -7.53 3.20 -5.11
CA PHE A 26 -7.17 4.38 -4.33
C PHE A 26 -8.41 5.25 -4.08
N VAL A 27 -8.57 5.72 -2.84
CA VAL A 27 -9.74 6.51 -2.46
C VAL A 27 -9.80 7.78 -3.31
N GLY A 28 -10.97 8.03 -3.90
CA GLY A 28 -11.19 9.19 -4.77
C GLY A 28 -10.76 8.99 -6.22
N THR A 29 -10.28 7.80 -6.60
CA THR A 29 -9.92 7.47 -7.99
C THR A 29 -10.54 6.16 -8.45
N ARG A 30 -10.35 5.83 -9.74
CA ARG A 30 -10.63 4.50 -10.30
C ARG A 30 -9.34 3.73 -10.57
N VAL A 31 -8.22 4.13 -9.98
CA VAL A 31 -6.92 3.50 -10.18
C VAL A 31 -6.82 2.32 -9.20
N PRO A 32 -6.67 1.07 -9.69
CA PRO A 32 -6.47 -0.08 -8.83
C PRO A 32 -5.21 0.02 -8.00
N LEU A 33 -5.24 -0.55 -6.79
CA LEU A 33 -4.04 -0.82 -6.01
C LEU A 33 -3.12 -1.80 -6.76
N GLN A 34 -3.68 -2.74 -7.54
CA GLN A 34 -2.89 -3.66 -8.36
C GLN A 34 -1.99 -2.91 -9.35
N THR A 35 -2.52 -1.88 -10.01
CA THR A 35 -1.74 -1.04 -10.93
C THR A 35 -0.52 -0.44 -10.26
N PHE A 36 -0.64 0.03 -9.01
CA PHE A 36 0.53 0.50 -8.27
C PHE A 36 1.60 -0.58 -8.11
N PHE A 37 1.22 -1.82 -7.78
CA PHE A 37 2.17 -2.92 -7.67
C PHE A 37 2.75 -3.35 -9.03
N ASP A 38 1.94 -3.35 -10.10
CA ASP A 38 2.40 -3.66 -11.45
C ASP A 38 3.53 -2.70 -11.89
N TYR A 39 3.40 -1.39 -11.59
CA TYR A 39 4.46 -0.43 -11.85
C TYR A 39 5.71 -0.72 -11.01
N LEU A 40 5.56 -1.07 -9.72
CA LEU A 40 6.70 -1.41 -8.85
C LEU A 40 7.47 -2.67 -9.30
N GLU A 41 6.85 -3.55 -10.09
CA GLU A 41 7.50 -4.72 -10.70
C GLU A 41 8.25 -4.38 -12.00
N GLY A 42 7.99 -3.20 -12.58
CA GLY A 42 8.66 -2.68 -13.77
C GLY A 42 10.03 -2.06 -13.49
N ASP A 43 10.74 -1.69 -14.56
CA ASP A 43 12.11 -1.15 -14.48
C ASP A 43 12.16 0.24 -13.84
N ASP A 44 11.22 1.12 -14.19
CA ASP A 44 11.18 2.52 -13.70
C ASP A 44 10.35 2.69 -12.40
N GLY A 45 9.56 1.67 -12.04
CA GLY A 45 9.06 1.48 -10.69
C GLY A 45 8.14 2.59 -10.19
N LEU A 46 8.45 3.07 -8.97
CA LEU A 46 7.72 4.15 -8.34
C LEU A 46 7.84 5.47 -9.12
N THR A 47 8.95 5.71 -9.82
CA THR A 47 9.15 6.97 -10.55
C THR A 47 8.13 7.10 -11.67
N GLU A 48 8.00 6.06 -12.50
CA GLU A 48 7.03 6.02 -13.60
C GLU A 48 5.58 6.13 -13.08
N PHE A 49 5.26 5.45 -11.99
CA PHE A 49 3.93 5.56 -11.38
C PHE A 49 3.59 7.00 -10.95
N LEU A 50 4.58 7.73 -10.40
CA LEU A 50 4.37 9.10 -9.95
C LEU A 50 4.32 10.10 -11.11
N GLU A 51 4.96 9.80 -12.24
CA GLU A 51 4.85 10.58 -13.47
C GLU A 51 3.45 10.44 -14.09
N ASP A 52 2.91 9.23 -14.15
CA ASP A 52 1.58 8.96 -14.71
C ASP A 52 0.44 9.37 -13.76
N PHE A 53 0.64 9.22 -12.45
CA PHE A 53 -0.36 9.52 -11.43
C PHE A 53 0.16 10.50 -10.35
N PRO A 54 0.50 11.75 -10.72
CA PRO A 54 1.11 12.70 -9.78
C PRO A 54 0.20 13.03 -8.59
N HIS A 55 -1.12 12.99 -8.79
CA HIS A 55 -2.12 13.19 -7.74
C HIS A 55 -2.16 12.04 -6.71
N LEU A 56 -1.55 10.89 -7.00
CA LEU A 56 -1.46 9.74 -6.10
C LEU A 56 -0.17 9.70 -5.27
N GLN A 57 0.74 10.67 -5.40
CA GLN A 57 2.01 10.68 -4.69
C GLN A 57 1.86 10.49 -3.17
N ALA A 58 0.97 11.24 -2.54
CA ALA A 58 0.73 11.11 -1.10
C ALA A 58 0.17 9.72 -0.73
N SER A 59 -0.74 9.17 -1.55
CA SER A 59 -1.34 7.86 -1.31
C SER A 59 -0.34 6.71 -1.51
N ALA A 60 0.49 6.77 -2.56
CA ALA A 60 1.54 5.80 -2.84
C ALA A 60 2.55 5.71 -1.69
N LEU A 61 3.02 6.86 -1.20
CA LEU A 61 3.90 6.90 -0.03
C LEU A 61 3.24 6.28 1.21
N ARG A 62 1.95 6.55 1.45
CA ARG A 62 1.22 5.95 2.57
C ARG A 62 1.05 4.43 2.43
N VAL A 63 0.92 3.89 1.22
CA VAL A 63 0.94 2.44 0.98
C VAL A 63 2.29 1.86 1.41
N LEU A 64 3.39 2.43 0.92
CA LEU A 64 4.76 1.98 1.24
C LEU A 64 5.04 2.07 2.74
N GLU A 65 4.64 3.16 3.40
CA GLU A 65 4.76 3.29 4.85
C GLU A 65 3.98 2.22 5.62
N ALA A 66 2.77 1.89 5.18
CA ALA A 66 1.94 0.87 5.83
C ALA A 66 2.59 -0.51 5.69
N ILE A 67 3.11 -0.84 4.50
CA ILE A 67 3.86 -2.07 4.25
C ILE A 67 5.08 -2.14 5.15
N ALA A 68 5.92 -1.09 5.16
CA ALA A 68 7.11 -1.03 6.01
C ALA A 68 6.76 -1.22 7.50
N LYS A 69 5.72 -0.55 8.00
CA LYS A 69 5.25 -0.69 9.39
C LYS A 69 4.80 -2.12 9.71
N VAL A 70 4.16 -2.82 8.76
CA VAL A 70 3.74 -4.22 8.95
C VAL A 70 4.93 -5.16 8.92
N MET A 71 5.87 -4.97 7.99
CA MET A 71 7.08 -5.80 7.87
C MET A 71 7.98 -5.66 9.09
N LEU A 72 8.24 -4.44 9.54
CA LEU A 72 9.17 -4.15 10.64
C LEU A 72 8.57 -4.39 12.04
N LYS A 73 7.26 -4.64 12.16
CA LYS A 73 6.64 -4.94 13.46
C LYS A 73 7.11 -6.29 14.03
N ARG A 74 7.58 -7.22 13.19
CA ARG A 74 8.07 -8.55 13.60
C ARG A 74 9.44 -8.54 14.30
N ASP A 75 10.30 -7.56 14.04
CA ASP A 75 11.65 -7.53 14.63
C ASP A 75 11.68 -6.99 16.08
N ARG A 76 10.65 -6.25 16.51
CA ARG A 76 10.62 -5.67 17.87
C ARG A 76 10.14 -6.61 18.96
N GLU A 77 9.57 -7.76 18.62
CA GLU A 77 9.06 -8.73 19.61
C GLU A 77 10.10 -9.82 19.95
N ILE A 78 11.16 -10.00 19.15
CA ILE A 78 12.20 -11.02 19.38
C ILE A 78 13.45 -10.46 20.11
N GLY A 79 13.65 -9.14 20.11
CA GLY A 79 14.88 -8.51 20.63
C GLY A 79 14.93 -8.12 22.11
N VAL A 80 13.92 -8.44 22.94
CA VAL A 80 13.84 -7.92 24.34
C VAL A 80 13.85 -9.01 25.43
N TYR A 81 13.97 -10.31 25.10
CA TYR A 81 13.97 -11.39 26.11
C TYR A 81 15.22 -12.29 26.17
N SER A 82 16.32 -11.93 25.50
CA SER A 82 17.55 -12.76 25.47
C SER A 82 18.65 -12.32 26.43
N ALA A 83 18.40 -11.36 27.32
CA ALA A 83 19.34 -10.98 28.37
C ALA A 83 18.83 -11.51 29.71
N GLY A 84 19.03 -12.81 29.94
CA GLY A 84 18.86 -13.50 31.21
C GLY A 84 20.13 -14.26 31.55
#